data_AF-F3CAW2-F1
#
_entry.id   AF-F3CAW2-F1
#
_cell.length_a   1.000
_cell.length_b   1.000
_cell.length_c   1.000
_cell.angle_alpha   90.00
_cell.angle_beta   90.00
_cell.angle_gamma   90.00
#
_symmetry.space_group_name_H-M   'P 1'
#
loop_
_entity.id
_entity.type
_entity.pdbx_description
1 polymer ?
#
loop_
_entity_poly.entity_id
_entity_poly.type
_entity_poly.pdbx_seq_one_letter_code
_entity_poly.pdbx_strand_id
1 'polypeptide(L)'
;RRFSYNLGGHLTQVEEIGYGEKGEQPRRSTHLERDLIGRLLARLNDDARQDYAYDDGDRLLSIERKPTDTGRKLGVTAEKTDFAHELWAIM
;
A
#
# COMPACT_ATOMS: atom_id res chain seq x y z
N ARG A 1 14.38 -4.62 9.75
CA ARG A 1 13.26 -4.90 8.82
C ARG A 1 13.56 -6.21 8.08
N ARG A 2 12.55 -6.98 7.68
CA ARG A 2 12.67 -8.14 6.79
C ARG A 2 11.82 -7.92 5.54
N PHE A 3 12.24 -8.49 4.42
CA PHE A 3 11.61 -8.30 3.11
C PHE A 3 11.33 -9.66 2.47
N SER A 4 10.14 -9.81 1.91
CA SER A 4 9.72 -11.01 1.18
C SER A 4 9.42 -10.64 -0.27
N TYR A 5 9.79 -11.52 -1.19
CA TYR A 5 9.62 -11.32 -2.63
C TYR A 5 8.92 -12.52 -3.27
N ASN A 6 8.19 -12.30 -4.36
CA ASN A 6 7.69 -13.38 -5.20
C ASN A 6 8.75 -13.85 -6.22
N LEU A 7 8.44 -14.90 -7.00
CA LEU A 7 9.32 -15.43 -8.04
C LEU A 7 9.67 -14.42 -9.14
N GLY A 8 8.79 -13.44 -9.39
CA GLY A 8 9.04 -12.33 -10.32
C GLY A 8 9.93 -11.23 -9.76
N GLY A 9 10.45 -11.39 -8.53
CA GLY A 9 11.33 -10.41 -7.88
C GLY A 9 10.60 -9.20 -7.29
N HIS A 10 9.27 -9.21 -7.27
CA HIS A 10 8.51 -8.11 -6.67
C HIS A 10 8.37 -8.28 -5.16
N LEU A 11 8.55 -7.17 -4.44
CA LEU A 11 8.33 -7.11 -3.00
C LEU A 11 6.85 -7.38 -2.68
N THR A 12 6.61 -8.38 -1.82
CA THR A 12 5.26 -8.81 -1.38
C THR A 12 5.00 -8.51 0.09
N GLN A 13 6.05 -8.41 0.91
CA GLN A 13 5.88 -8.12 2.34
C GLN A 13 7.08 -7.35 2.91
N VAL A 14 6.80 -6.42 3.82
CA VAL A 14 7.78 -5.79 4.70
C VAL A 14 7.38 -6.07 6.15
N GLU A 15 8.28 -6.70 6.90
CA GLU A 15 8.16 -6.83 8.36
C GLU A 15 9.07 -5.80 9.04
N GLU A 16 8.47 -4.87 9.76
CA GLU A 16 9.18 -3.93 10.61
C GLU A 16 9.17 -4.44 12.04
N ILE A 17 10.35 -4.50 12.66
CA ILE A 17 10.54 -5.03 14.00
C ILE A 17 11.23 -3.93 14.79
N GLY A 18 10.55 -3.40 15.81
CA GLY A 18 11.11 -2.45 16.77
C GLY A 18 11.62 -3.14 18.03
N TYR A 19 12.28 -2.36 18.89
CA TYR A 19 12.71 -2.78 20.21
C TYR A 19 12.33 -1.69 21.21
N GLY A 20 11.50 -2.03 22.18
CA GLY A 20 11.07 -1.15 23.26
C GLY A 20 11.98 -1.26 24.49
N GLU A 21 11.92 -0.24 25.35
CA GLU A 21 12.78 -0.13 26.55
C GLU A 21 12.62 -1.28 27.54
N LYS A 22 11.47 -1.97 27.52
CA LYS A 22 11.15 -3.11 28.40
C LYS A 22 11.36 -4.48 27.74
N GLY A 23 12.10 -4.53 26.63
CA GLY A 23 12.27 -5.76 25.84
C GLY A 23 11.07 -6.10 24.97
N GLU A 24 10.12 -5.17 24.80
CA GLU A 24 9.03 -5.29 23.84
C GLU A 24 9.59 -5.36 22.42
N GLN A 25 8.98 -6.18 21.57
CA GLN A 25 9.37 -6.29 20.16
C GLN A 25 8.15 -6.01 19.26
N PRO A 26 7.72 -4.74 19.16
CA PRO A 26 6.59 -4.39 18.31
C PRO A 26 6.88 -4.77 16.86
N ARG A 27 5.92 -5.41 16.21
CA ARG A 27 6.01 -5.83 14.81
C ARG A 27 4.90 -5.20 14.00
N ARG A 28 5.24 -4.70 12.82
CA ARG A 28 4.29 -4.22 11.82
C ARG A 28 4.54 -4.95 10.52
N SER A 29 3.52 -5.65 10.03
CA SER A 29 3.56 -6.24 8.70
C SER A 29 2.89 -5.32 7.69
N THR A 30 3.50 -5.14 6.53
CA THR A 30 2.87 -4.51 5.37
C THR A 30 2.90 -5.51 4.22
N HIS A 31 1.73 -5.82 3.66
CA HIS A 31 1.57 -6.68 2.49
C HIS A 31 1.33 -5.83 1.24
N LEU A 32 1.84 -6.30 0.11
CA LEU A 32 1.78 -5.62 -1.19
C LEU A 32 1.19 -6.59 -2.23
N GLU A 33 0.02 -6.26 -2.74
CA GLU A 33 -0.64 -6.98 -3.83
C GLU A 33 -0.31 -6.29 -5.15
N ARG A 34 0.00 -7.06 -6.20
CA ARG A 34 0.39 -6.54 -7.50
C ARG A 34 -0.33 -7.25 -8.64
N ASP A 35 -0.45 -6.56 -9.77
CA ASP A 35 -0.93 -7.17 -11.01
C ASP A 35 0.19 -7.95 -11.74
N LEU A 36 -0.15 -8.50 -12.90
CA LEU A 36 0.76 -9.33 -13.71
C LEU A 36 1.99 -8.58 -14.24
N ILE A 37 1.90 -7.26 -14.43
CA ILE A 37 3.01 -6.42 -14.87
C ILE A 37 3.76 -5.77 -13.71
N GLY A 38 3.35 -6.06 -12.47
CA GLY A 38 4.02 -5.66 -11.25
C GLY A 38 3.57 -4.32 -10.66
N ARG A 39 2.51 -3.68 -11.18
CA ARG A 39 1.93 -2.47 -10.55
C ARG A 39 1.27 -2.84 -9.23
N LEU A 40 1.27 -1.92 -8.28
CA LEU A 40 0.70 -2.15 -6.96
C LEU A 40 -0.82 -2.03 -7.04
N LEU A 41 -1.57 -3.08 -6.70
CA LEU A 41 -3.03 -3.04 -6.61
C LEU A 41 -3.49 -2.63 -5.22
N ALA A 42 -2.79 -3.12 -4.19
CA ALA A 42 -3.08 -2.74 -2.82
C ALA A 42 -1.87 -2.83 -1.89
N ARG A 43 -1.92 -2.00 -0.84
CA ARG A 43 -1.03 -2.05 0.31
C ARG A 43 -1.86 -2.24 1.57
N LEU A 44 -1.53 -3.25 2.38
CA LEU A 44 -2.29 -3.60 3.57
C LEU A 44 -1.40 -3.63 4.80
N ASN A 45 -1.92 -3.17 5.93
CA ASN A 45 -1.39 -3.41 7.27
C ASN A 45 -2.54 -3.41 8.29
N ASP A 46 -2.20 -3.52 9.57
CA ASP A 46 -3.19 -3.59 10.64
C ASP A 46 -4.08 -2.34 10.75
N ASP A 47 -3.65 -1.20 10.21
CA ASP A 47 -4.37 0.07 10.30
C ASP A 47 -5.32 0.28 9.10
N ALA A 48 -4.89 -0.10 7.90
CA ALA A 48 -5.67 0.17 6.68
C ALA A 48 -5.25 -0.69 5.47
N ARG A 49 -6.17 -0.78 4.51
CA ARG A 49 -5.90 -1.12 3.11
C ARG A 49 -5.87 0.16 2.28
N GLN A 50 -4.86 0.32 1.43
CA GLN A 50 -4.80 1.34 0.38
C GLN A 50 -4.96 0.63 -0.96
N ASP A 51 -6.00 0.95 -1.70
CA ASP A 51 -6.23 0.47 -3.07
C ASP A 51 -5.72 1.49 -4.08
N TYR A 52 -5.10 1.00 -5.16
CA TYR A 52 -4.53 1.82 -6.23
C TYR A 52 -5.26 1.49 -7.53
N ALA A 53 -5.82 2.51 -8.19
CA ALA A 53 -6.50 2.36 -9.47
C ALA A 53 -5.66 2.99 -10.58
N TYR A 54 -5.66 2.39 -11.77
CA TYR A 54 -4.91 2.86 -12.93
C TYR A 54 -5.84 3.03 -14.14
N ASP A 55 -5.47 3.90 -15.07
CA ASP A 55 -6.09 3.98 -16.39
C ASP A 55 -5.47 2.96 -17.36
N ASP A 56 -6.03 2.90 -18.57
CA ASP A 56 -5.57 2.00 -19.64
C ASP A 56 -4.14 2.32 -20.12
N GLY A 57 -3.62 3.52 -19.82
CA GLY A 57 -2.24 3.95 -20.10
C GLY A 57 -1.28 3.67 -18.94
N ASP A 58 -1.68 2.83 -17.98
CA ASP A 58 -0.96 2.48 -16.76
C ASP A 58 -0.67 3.63 -15.79
N ARG A 59 -1.37 4.75 -15.92
CA ARG A 59 -1.21 5.92 -15.04
C ARG A 59 -2.12 5.79 -13.83
N LEU A 60 -1.59 6.16 -12.66
CA LEU A 60 -2.34 6.11 -11.40
C LEU A 60 -3.50 7.11 -11.42
N LEU A 61 -4.73 6.62 -11.29
CA LEU A 61 -5.96 7.42 -11.25
C LEU A 61 -6.36 7.81 -9.83
N SER A 62 -6.27 6.88 -8.88
CA SER A 62 -6.64 7.18 -7.50
C SER A 62 -5.96 6.26 -6.49
N ILE A 63 -5.87 6.76 -5.27
CA ILE A 63 -5.54 5.98 -4.08
C ILE A 63 -6.69 6.11 -3.10
N GLU A 64 -7.22 4.97 -2.66
CA GLU A 64 -8.30 4.93 -1.67
C GLU A 64 -7.84 4.20 -0.40
N ARG A 65 -7.87 4.90 0.75
CA ARG A 65 -7.61 4.31 2.07
C ARG A 65 -8.92 3.83 2.69
N LYS A 66 -8.95 2.55 3.05
CA LYS A 66 -10.01 1.89 3.81
C LYS A 66 -9.46 1.48 5.18
N PRO A 67 -9.83 2.18 6.27
CA PRO A 67 -9.34 1.83 7.60
C PRO A 67 -9.92 0.49 8.05
N THR A 68 -9.10 -0.32 8.73
CA THR A 68 -9.55 -1.50 9.48
C THR A 68 -10.25 -1.06 10.77
N ASP A 69 -10.84 -2.00 11.50
CA ASP A 69 -11.41 -1.70 12.83
C ASP A 69 -10.35 -1.19 13.80
N THR A 70 -9.15 -1.77 13.77
CA THR A 70 -7.99 -1.31 14.56
C THR A 70 -7.59 0.10 14.15
N GLY A 71 -7.48 0.37 12.85
CA GLY A 71 -7.17 1.70 12.34
C GLY A 71 -8.18 2.75 12.77
N ARG A 72 -9.49 2.45 12.69
CA ARG A 72 -10.54 3.39 13.16
C ARG A 72 -10.40 3.71 14.64
N LYS A 73 -10.08 2.74 15.49
CA LYS A 73 -9.81 2.97 16.92
C LYS A 73 -8.59 3.87 17.16
N LEU A 74 -7.64 3.87 16.24
CA LEU A 74 -6.45 4.75 16.24
C LEU A 74 -6.70 6.09 15.53
N GLY A 75 -7.93 6.36 15.07
CA GLY A 75 -8.30 7.61 14.39
C GLY A 75 -8.01 7.62 12.88
N VAL A 76 -7.66 6.48 12.28
CA VAL A 76 -7.51 6.39 10.82
C VAL A 76 -8.88 6.46 10.16
N THR A 77 -9.06 7.43 9.26
CA THR A 77 -10.30 7.66 8.51
C THR A 77 -10.19 7.16 7.08
N ALA A 78 -11.33 6.91 6.45
CA ALA A 78 -11.38 6.68 5.01
C ALA A 78 -10.99 7.96 4.27
N GLU A 79 -10.28 7.81 3.15
CA GLU A 79 -9.81 8.92 2.33
C GLU A 79 -9.64 8.43 0.89
N LYS A 80 -9.96 9.28 -0.08
CA LYS A 80 -9.68 9.03 -1.49
C LYS A 80 -8.97 10.24 -2.08
N THR A 81 -7.89 9.98 -2.81
CA THR A 81 -7.15 10.99 -3.56
C THR A 81 -7.22 10.62 -5.04
N ASP A 82 -7.78 11.51 -5.85
CA ASP A 82 -7.86 11.36 -7.31
C ASP A 82 -6.74 12.18 -7.99
N PHE A 83 -6.18 11.62 -9.06
CA PHE A 83 -5.13 12.23 -9.86
C PHE A 83 -5.65 12.51 -11.26
N ALA A 84 -5.45 13.73 -11.75
CA ALA A 84 -5.73 14.10 -13.12
C ALA A 84 -4.41 14.19 -13.91
N HIS A 85 -4.40 13.58 -15.10
CA HIS A 85 -3.26 13.62 -16.01
C HIS A 85 -3.66 14.34 -17.29
N GLU A 86 -2.98 15.44 -17.60
CA GLU A 86 -3.15 16.12 -18.89
C GLU A 86 -2.54 15.26 -20.01
N LEU A 87 -3.28 15.09 -21.10
CA LEU A 87 -2.76 14.50 -22.32
C LEU A 87 -2.21 15.63 -23.18
N TRP A 88 -0.88 15.74 -23.27
CA TRP A 88 -0.26 16.58 -24.28
C TRP A 88 -0.09 15.74 -25.53
N ALA A 89 -1.14 15.69 -26.37
CA ALA A 89 -1.01 15.15 -27.72
C ALA A 89 -0.20 16.14 -28.55
N ILE A 90 1.03 15.76 -28.92
CA ILE A 90 1.77 16.47 -29.97
C ILE A 90 1.08 16.08 -31.28
N MET A 91 0.37 17.03 -31.89
CA MET A 91 -0.13 16.92 -33.26
C MET A 91 0.99 17.20 -34.26
#